data_AF-A0A3B0LVA6-F1
#
_entry.id   AF-A0A3B0LVA6-F1
#
_cell.length_a   1.000
_cell.length_b   1.000
_cell.length_c   1.000
_cell.angle_alpha   90.00
_cell.angle_beta   90.00
_cell.angle_gamma   90.00
#
_symmetry.space_group_name_H-M   'P 1'
#
loop_
_entity.id
_entity.type
_entity.pdbx_description
1 polymer ?
#
loop_
_entity_poly.entity_id
_entity_poly.type
_entity_poly.pdbx_seq_one_letter_code
_entity_poly.pdbx_strand_id
1 'polypeptide(L)'
;MIYSDGTVTIVSGSSIVKGTETKWNSNNPLVSPGMLMLIKNGDVNYPYMIKAVNSDTELVLAEEATFLATDTTYIISLNPIIILMLQERL
;
A
#
# COMPACT_ATOMS: atom_id res chain seq x y z
N MET A 1 1.06 9.83 7.33
CA MET A 1 2.01 8.83 6.79
C MET A 1 2.28 7.82 7.88
N ILE A 2 2.13 6.53 7.60
CA ILE A 2 2.24 5.46 8.61
C ILE A 2 3.43 4.54 8.34
N TYR A 3 3.74 4.30 7.07
CA TYR A 3 4.82 3.41 6.67
C TYR A 3 5.33 3.74 5.26
N SER A 4 6.64 3.69 5.04
CA SER A 4 7.27 3.96 3.72
C SER A 4 8.64 3.30 3.56
N ASP A 5 9.01 2.35 4.41
CA ASP A 5 10.34 1.71 4.33
C ASP A 5 10.39 0.74 3.15
N GLY A 6 11.56 0.65 2.51
CA GLY A 6 11.82 -0.23 1.37
C GLY A 6 11.23 0.29 0.06
N THR A 7 11.24 -0.58 -0.94
CA THR A 7 10.68 -0.31 -2.28
C THR A 7 9.66 -1.38 -2.65
N VAL A 8 8.89 -1.12 -3.70
CA VAL A 8 7.94 -2.09 -4.24
C VAL A 8 8.10 -2.30 -5.73
N THR A 9 7.75 -3.50 -6.15
CA THR A 9 7.56 -3.89 -7.55
C THR A 9 6.12 -4.32 -7.77
N ILE A 10 5.52 -3.78 -8.83
CA ILE A 10 4.19 -4.15 -9.31
C ILE A 10 4.22 -4.49 -10.79
N VAL A 11 3.30 -5.34 -11.21
CA VAL A 11 3.14 -5.78 -12.60
C VAL A 11 1.73 -5.39 -13.05
N SER A 12 1.62 -4.80 -14.24
CA SER A 12 0.32 -4.47 -14.83
C SER A 12 -0.56 -5.72 -14.97
N GLY A 13 -1.83 -5.63 -14.55
CA GLY A 13 -2.77 -6.75 -14.52
C GLY A 13 -2.56 -7.72 -13.36
N SER A 14 -1.77 -7.36 -12.35
CA SER A 14 -1.61 -8.13 -11.11
C SER A 14 -2.05 -7.32 -9.91
N SER A 15 -2.68 -7.97 -8.93
CA SER A 15 -2.95 -7.39 -7.61
C SER A 15 -1.82 -7.64 -6.61
N ILE A 16 -0.81 -8.44 -6.96
CA ILE A 16 0.31 -8.76 -6.07
C ILE A 16 1.35 -7.65 -6.13
N VAL A 17 1.72 -7.14 -4.96
CA VAL A 17 2.85 -6.23 -4.76
C VAL A 17 3.96 -7.00 -4.06
N LYS A 18 5.17 -6.90 -4.61
CA LYS A 18 6.39 -7.42 -4.00
C LYS A 18 7.15 -6.28 -3.36
N GLY A 19 7.51 -6.43 -2.09
CA GLY A 19 8.34 -5.48 -1.37
C GLY A 19 9.79 -5.95 -1.28
N THR A 20 10.71 -4.99 -1.30
CA THR A 20 12.14 -5.18 -1.00
C THR A 20 12.47 -4.35 0.23
N GLU A 21 13.10 -4.96 1.24
CA GLU A 21 13.41 -4.32 2.54
C GLU A 21 12.19 -3.75 3.28
N THR A 22 11.01 -4.24 2.94
CA THR A 22 9.75 -3.94 3.62
C THR A 22 9.57 -4.84 4.85
N LYS A 23 8.70 -4.43 5.79
CA LYS A 23 8.40 -5.06 7.07
C LYS A 23 6.90 -4.99 7.39
N TRP A 24 6.05 -5.18 6.38
CA TRP A 24 4.61 -4.91 6.51
C TRP A 24 3.91 -5.69 7.63
N ASN A 25 4.35 -6.91 7.92
CA ASN A 25 3.75 -7.81 8.89
C ASN A 25 4.51 -7.89 10.23
N SER A 26 5.73 -7.35 10.29
CA SER A 26 6.56 -7.26 11.50
C SER A 26 6.76 -5.84 12.03
N ASN A 27 6.29 -4.81 11.31
CA ASN A 27 6.30 -3.41 11.76
C ASN A 27 5.29 -3.15 12.90
N ASN A 28 5.50 -2.07 13.65
CA ASN A 28 4.54 -1.57 14.64
C ASN A 28 4.36 -0.04 14.47
N PRO A 29 3.16 0.45 14.07
CA PRO A 29 1.93 -0.29 13.84
C PRO A 29 1.97 -1.19 12.59
N LEU A 30 1.24 -2.29 12.62
CA LEU A 30 1.13 -3.20 11.47
C LEU A 30 0.51 -2.49 10.27
N VAL A 31 0.97 -2.86 9.07
CA VAL A 31 0.22 -2.60 7.85
C VAL A 31 -0.95 -3.57 7.81
N SER A 32 -2.15 -3.05 7.61
CA SER A 32 -3.38 -3.86 7.66
C SER A 32 -4.21 -3.72 6.39
N PRO A 33 -5.04 -4.72 6.06
CA PRO A 33 -6.11 -4.57 5.08
C PRO A 33 -6.96 -3.33 5.33
N GLY A 34 -7.40 -2.68 4.26
CA GLY A 34 -8.18 -1.45 4.33
C GLY A 34 -7.34 -0.17 4.44
N MET A 35 -6.01 -0.26 4.54
CA MET A 35 -5.13 0.91 4.43
C MET A 35 -4.94 1.33 2.96
N LEU A 36 -4.64 2.62 2.76
CA LEU A 36 -4.35 3.21 1.46
C LEU A 36 -2.85 3.12 1.19
N MET A 37 -2.48 2.58 0.03
CA MET A 37 -1.11 2.55 -0.49
C MET A 37 -1.03 3.47 -1.71
N LEU A 38 -0.14 4.45 -1.66
CA LEU A 38 0.19 5.34 -2.77
C LEU A 38 1.49 4.85 -3.41
N ILE A 39 1.42 4.29 -4.61
CA ILE A 39 2.60 3.78 -5.34
C ILE A 39 3.05 4.83 -6.36
N LYS A 40 4.33 5.17 -6.35
CA LYS A 40 4.88 6.20 -7.24
C LYS A 40 5.18 5.61 -8.63
N ASN A 41 4.83 6.35 -9.68
CA ASN A 41 5.28 6.09 -11.04
C ASN A 41 5.57 7.43 -11.73
N GLY A 42 6.85 7.70 -12.01
CA GLY A 42 7.32 9.04 -12.31
C GLY A 42 7.03 9.99 -11.16
N ASP A 43 6.40 11.14 -11.43
CA ASP A 43 6.01 12.13 -10.43
C ASP A 43 4.58 11.96 -9.90
N VAL A 44 3.88 10.89 -10.31
CA VAL A 44 2.47 10.64 -9.97
C VAL A 44 2.36 9.55 -8.90
N ASN A 45 1.46 9.76 -7.94
CA ASN A 45 1.10 8.76 -6.93
C ASN A 45 -0.22 8.09 -7.30
N TYR A 46 -0.22 6.77 -7.43
CA TYR A 46 -1.39 5.97 -7.76
C TYR A 46 -1.96 5.32 -6.50
N PRO A 47 -3.23 5.61 -6.14
CA PRO A 47 -3.84 5.06 -4.94
C PRO A 47 -4.35 3.64 -5.16
N TYR A 48 -4.05 2.77 -4.20
CA TYR A 48 -4.58 1.42 -4.12
C TYR A 48 -4.98 1.07 -2.69
N MET A 49 -6.08 0.35 -2.54
CA MET A 49 -6.47 -0.21 -1.26
C MET A 49 -5.75 -1.54 -1.04
N ILE A 50 -5.20 -1.74 0.16
CA ILE A 50 -4.62 -3.03 0.55
C ILE A 50 -5.75 -3.99 0.90
N LYS A 51 -5.80 -5.14 0.25
CA LYS A 51 -6.77 -6.22 0.50
C LYS A 51 -6.26 -7.24 1.50
N ALA A 52 -4.98 -7.60 1.40
CA ALA A 52 -4.33 -8.56 2.31
C ALA A 52 -2.84 -8.25 2.44
N VAL A 53 -2.25 -8.57 3.59
CA VAL A 53 -0.81 -8.55 3.82
C VAL A 53 -0.39 -9.99 4.08
N ASN A 54 0.32 -10.60 3.13
CA ASN A 54 0.67 -12.01 3.20
C ASN A 54 1.99 -12.23 3.96
N SER A 55 2.93 -11.29 3.84
CA SER A 55 4.21 -11.31 4.54
C SER A 55 4.81 -9.91 4.62
N ASP A 56 6.02 -9.80 5.17
CA ASP A 56 6.78 -8.56 5.18
C ASP A 56 7.07 -8.01 3.78
N THR A 57 7.07 -8.86 2.75
CA THR A 57 7.49 -8.55 1.38
C THR A 57 6.44 -8.90 0.32
N GLU A 58 5.22 -9.27 0.73
CA GLU A 58 4.12 -9.55 -0.19
C GLU A 58 2.79 -9.05 0.38
N LEU A 59 2.07 -8.29 -0.43
CA LEU A 59 0.70 -7.89 -0.15
C LEU A 59 -0.15 -8.00 -1.41
N VAL A 60 -1.47 -7.96 -1.22
CA VAL A 60 -2.48 -8.02 -2.27
C VAL A 60 -3.27 -6.72 -2.26
N LEU A 61 -3.41 -6.09 -3.42
CA LEU A 61 -4.26 -4.92 -3.65
C LEU A 61 -5.71 -5.34 -3.90
N ALA A 62 -6.65 -4.44 -3.63
CA ALA A 62 -8.07 -4.65 -3.89
C ALA A 62 -8.39 -4.68 -5.40
N GLU A 63 -7.57 -4.01 -6.20
CA GLU A 63 -7.67 -3.91 -7.65
C GLU A 63 -6.32 -4.25 -8.29
N GLU A 64 -6.33 -4.69 -9.55
CA GLU A 64 -5.10 -4.93 -10.30
C GLU A 64 -4.39 -3.61 -10.62
N ALA A 65 -3.06 -3.62 -10.55
CA ALA A 65 -2.25 -2.49 -10.97
C ALA A 65 -2.43 -2.24 -12.48
N THR A 66 -2.51 -0.98 -12.89
CA THR A 66 -2.70 -0.56 -14.29
C THR A 66 -1.38 -0.20 -14.97
N PHE A 67 -0.27 -0.33 -14.26
CA PHE A 67 1.08 -0.04 -14.74
C PHE A 67 2.09 -0.99 -14.11
N LEU A 68 3.29 -1.02 -14.68
CA LEU A 68 4.45 -1.69 -14.14
C LEU A 68 5.39 -0.64 -13.54
N ALA A 69 5.93 -0.93 -12.36
CA ALA A 69 7.02 -0.19 -11.76
C ALA A 69 7.86 -1.16 -10.93
N THR A 70 9.18 -1.01 -10.99
CA THR A 70 10.16 -1.82 -10.26
C THR A 70 10.95 -0.93 -9.32
N ASP A 71 11.22 -1.41 -8.11
CA ASP A 71 11.98 -0.69 -7.08
C ASP A 71 11.50 0.75 -6.84
N THR A 72 10.19 0.97 -6.95
CA THR A 72 9.60 2.30 -6.77
C THR A 72 9.26 2.56 -5.31
N THR A 73 9.26 3.84 -4.93
CA THR A 73 8.84 4.30 -3.61
C THR A 73 7.33 4.30 -3.47
N TYR A 74 6.85 4.22 -2.23
CA TYR A 74 5.44 4.23 -1.92
C TYR A 74 5.21 4.78 -0.51
N ILE A 75 3.97 5.10 -0.19
CA ILE A 75 3.54 5.48 1.16
C ILE A 75 2.28 4.72 1.51
N ILE A 76 2.20 4.20 2.73
CA ILE A 76 0.98 3.65 3.30
C ILE A 76 0.45 4.60 4.38
N SER A 77 -0.87 4.82 4.37
CA SER A 77 -1.59 5.59 5.37
C SER A 77 -2.92 4.95 5.71
N LEU A 78 -3.49 5.32 6.86
CA LEU A 78 -4.87 5.02 7.18
C LEU A 78 -5.77 5.56 6.07
N ASN A 79 -6.82 4.81 5.74
CA ASN A 79 -7.79 5.26 4.75
C ASN A 79 -8.51 6.51 5.28
N PRO A 80 -8.42 7.67 4.58
CA PRO A 80 -9.06 8.90 5.03
C PRO A 80 -10.59 8.79 5.09
N ILE A 81 -11.22 7.90 4.31
CA ILE A 81 -12.68 7.73 4.33
C ILE A 81 -13.16 7.20 5.69
N ILE A 82 -12.40 6.31 6.34
CA ILE A 82 -12.74 5.83 7.69
C ILE A 82 -12.56 6.95 8.73
N ILE A 83 -11.53 7.80 8.57
CA ILE A 83 -11.30 8.93 9.48
C ILE A 83 -12.44 9.97 9.35
N LEU A 84 -12.88 10.27 8.12
CA LEU A 84 -14.01 11.17 7.86
C LEU A 84 -15.30 10.62 8.49
N MET A 85 -15.61 9.32 8.31
CA MET A 85 -16.79 8.70 8.91
C MET A 85 -16.75 8.64 10.45
N LEU A 86 -15.57 8.57 11.06
CA LEU A 86 -15.41 8.62 12.53
C LEU A 86 -15.51 10.05 13.08
N GLN A 87 -15.08 11.06 12.31
CA GLN A 87 -15.21 12.47 12.69
C GLN A 87 -16.65 12.99 12.60
N GLU A 88 -17.48 12.43 11.72
CA GLU A 88 -18.91 12.76 11.61
C GLU A 88 -19.81 12.07 12.67
N ARG A 89 -19.22 11.24 13.55
CA ARG A 89 -19.92 10.52 14.63
C ARG A 89 -19.63 11.09 16.03
N LEU A 90 -18.97 12.25 16.11
CA LEU A 90 -18.63 12.97 17.34
C LEU A 90 -19.31 14.34 17.40
#